data_AF-A0A2N2CLL1-F1
#
_entry.id   AF-A0A2N2CLL1-F1
#
_cell.length_a   1.000
_cell.length_b   1.000
_cell.length_c   1.000
_cell.angle_alpha   90.00
_cell.angle_beta   90.00
_cell.angle_gamma   90.00
#
_symmetry.space_group_name_H-M   'P 1'
#
loop_
_entity.id
_entity.type
_entity.pdbx_description
1 polymer ?
#
loop_
_entity_poly.entity_id
_entity_poly.type
_entity_poly.pdbx_seq_one_letter_code
_entity_poly.pdbx_strand_id
1 'polypeptide(L)'
;MEYSLTKDSDALICLLYKDYCDARSTGTPKDKAKKFGNSRMINDNYVPKWSFQDCLETCRELNRAGLIDCLYGDGEIIISSITDQGIIYMEGRFSRNVSSILDHIKTIKDLVPFV
;
A
#
# COMPACT_ATOMS: atom_id res chain seq x y z
N MET A 1 -10.71 10.75 -10.10
CA MET A 1 -9.65 11.62 -9.56
C MET A 1 -8.33 11.06 -10.06
N GLU A 2 -7.55 11.86 -10.79
CA GLU A 2 -6.16 11.53 -11.12
C GLU A 2 -5.29 11.80 -9.89
N TYR A 3 -4.58 10.79 -9.40
CA TYR A 3 -3.55 10.95 -8.37
C TYR A 3 -2.19 10.97 -9.07
N SER A 4 -1.39 12.02 -8.83
CA SER A 4 0.02 12.04 -9.23
C SER A 4 0.84 11.40 -8.11
N LEU A 5 0.99 10.06 -8.16
CA LEU A 5 1.82 9.32 -7.21
C LEU A 5 3.27 9.24 -7.70
N THR A 6 4.21 9.20 -6.76
CA THR A 6 5.59 8.75 -7.04
C THR A 6 5.56 7.27 -7.43
N LYS A 7 6.61 6.78 -8.10
CA LYS A 7 6.71 5.35 -8.43
C LYS A 7 6.73 4.47 -7.17
N ASP A 8 7.33 4.97 -6.10
CA ASP A 8 7.40 4.28 -4.81
C ASP A 8 6.02 4.24 -4.16
N SER A 9 5.31 5.37 -4.10
CA SER A 9 3.91 5.41 -3.65
C SER A 9 3.01 4.46 -4.47
N ASP A 10 3.19 4.43 -5.79
CA ASP A 10 2.45 3.53 -6.68
C ASP A 10 2.75 2.05 -6.38
N ALA A 11 4.01 1.71 -6.18
CA ALA A 11 4.43 0.36 -5.82
C ALA A 11 3.83 -0.07 -4.47
N LEU A 12 3.95 0.77 -3.45
CA LEU A 12 3.49 0.45 -2.11
C LEU A 12 1.97 0.29 -2.06
N ILE A 13 1.19 1.18 -2.68
CA ILE A 13 -0.27 1.02 -2.69
C ILE A 13 -0.73 -0.22 -3.45
N CYS A 14 -0.02 -0.62 -4.52
CA CYS A 14 -0.28 -1.89 -5.21
C CYS A 14 -0.07 -3.09 -4.29
N LEU A 15 1.02 -3.11 -3.52
CA LEU A 15 1.33 -4.18 -2.57
C LEU A 15 0.30 -4.27 -1.44
N LEU A 16 -0.05 -3.13 -0.83
CA LEU A 16 -1.06 -3.06 0.24
C LEU A 16 -2.44 -3.48 -0.26
N TYR A 17 -2.82 -3.08 -1.47
CA TYR A 17 -4.10 -3.45 -2.05
C TYR A 17 -4.17 -4.94 -2.44
N LYS A 18 -3.06 -5.52 -2.93
CA LYS A 18 -2.96 -6.97 -3.13
C LYS A 18 -3.23 -7.71 -1.83
N ASP A 19 -2.60 -7.31 -0.73
CA ASP A 19 -2.79 -7.92 0.59
C ASP A 19 -4.24 -7.80 1.07
N TYR A 20 -4.87 -6.64 0.88
CA TYR A 20 -6.31 -6.48 1.08
C TYR A 20 -7.13 -7.49 0.26
N CYS A 21 -6.86 -7.64 -1.05
CA CYS A 21 -7.56 -8.60 -1.90
C CYS A 21 -7.39 -10.06 -1.44
N ASP A 22 -6.18 -10.44 -1.01
CA ASP A 22 -5.89 -11.80 -0.52
C ASP A 22 -6.57 -12.06 0.84
N ALA A 23 -6.55 -11.08 1.75
CA ALA A 23 -7.31 -11.17 2.99
C ALA A 23 -8.81 -11.33 2.71
N ARG A 24 -9.34 -10.60 1.71
CA ARG A 24 -10.75 -10.71 1.30
C ARG A 24 -11.08 -12.06 0.67
N SER A 25 -10.18 -12.64 -0.13
CA SER A 25 -10.39 -13.94 -0.78
C SER A 25 -10.42 -15.10 0.22
N THR A 26 -9.73 -14.96 1.35
CA THR A 26 -9.72 -15.94 2.47
C THR A 26 -10.84 -15.73 3.48
N GLY A 27 -11.75 -14.79 3.24
CA GLY A 27 -12.92 -14.54 4.09
C GLY A 27 -12.67 -13.56 5.25
N THR A 28 -11.51 -12.92 5.33
CA THR A 28 -11.22 -11.91 6.36
C THR A 28 -12.19 -10.73 6.24
N PRO A 29 -12.92 -10.36 7.32
CA PRO A 29 -13.83 -9.20 7.33
C PRO A 29 -13.16 -7.89 6.87
N LYS A 30 -13.91 -7.00 6.22
CA LYS A 30 -13.36 -5.79 5.56
C LYS A 30 -12.62 -4.87 6.53
N ASP A 31 -13.17 -4.69 7.72
CA ASP A 31 -12.58 -3.89 8.80
C ASP A 31 -11.21 -4.41 9.26
N LYS A 32 -10.99 -5.73 9.16
CA LYS A 32 -9.70 -6.36 9.44
C LYS A 32 -8.76 -6.34 8.23
N ALA A 33 -9.28 -6.69 7.04
CA ALA A 33 -8.51 -6.76 5.80
C ALA A 33 -7.90 -5.41 5.39
N LYS A 34 -8.46 -4.28 5.87
CA LYS A 34 -7.92 -2.96 5.60
C LYS A 34 -6.65 -2.62 6.37
N LYS A 35 -6.32 -3.34 7.46
CA LYS A 35 -5.27 -2.94 8.42
C LYS A 35 -3.92 -3.56 8.08
N PHE A 36 -2.85 -2.76 8.09
CA PHE A 36 -1.48 -3.21 7.77
C PHE A 36 -0.50 -3.11 8.95
N GLY A 37 -0.97 -2.62 10.10
CA GLY A 37 -0.15 -2.49 11.31
C GLY A 37 0.71 -1.23 11.32
N ASN A 38 1.84 -1.29 12.01
CA ASN A 38 2.77 -0.17 12.19
C ASN A 38 3.75 -0.04 11.00
N SER A 39 4.51 1.05 10.95
CA SER A 39 5.47 1.30 9.86
C SER A 39 6.57 0.22 9.75
N ARG A 40 6.93 -0.45 10.86
CA ARG A 40 7.91 -1.55 10.85
C ARG A 40 7.34 -2.78 10.14
N MET A 41 6.10 -3.15 10.48
CA MET A 41 5.38 -4.24 9.81
C MET A 41 5.23 -3.96 8.31
N ILE A 42 4.96 -2.71 7.93
CA ILE A 42 4.85 -2.36 6.51
C ILE A 42 6.21 -2.55 5.81
N ASN A 43 7.29 -2.04 6.42
CA ASN A 43 8.63 -2.17 5.86
C ASN A 43 9.04 -3.63 5.70
N ASP A 44 8.88 -4.45 6.74
CA ASP A 44 9.31 -5.85 6.75
C ASP A 44 8.48 -6.72 5.79
N ASN A 45 7.17 -6.50 5.70
CA ASN A 45 6.28 -7.39 4.96
C ASN A 45 6.14 -7.04 3.47
N TYR A 46 6.21 -5.76 3.11
CA TYR A 46 5.90 -5.32 1.74
C TYR A 46 7.13 -4.79 0.99
N VAL A 47 8.03 -4.09 1.68
CA VAL A 47 9.19 -3.43 1.05
C VAL A 47 10.49 -3.65 1.85
N PRO A 48 10.89 -4.91 2.13
CA PRO A 48 12.01 -5.21 3.03
C PRO A 48 13.38 -4.76 2.53
N LYS A 49 13.48 -4.38 1.26
CA LYS A 49 14.69 -3.83 0.65
C LYS A 49 14.78 -2.31 0.76
N TRP A 50 13.67 -1.62 1.06
CA TRP A 50 13.69 -0.18 1.27
C TRP A 50 14.29 0.13 2.63
N SER A 51 14.96 1.28 2.73
CA SER A 51 15.28 1.79 4.05
C SER A 51 13.97 2.04 4.82
N PHE A 52 14.02 1.88 6.14
CA PHE A 52 12.86 2.16 6.98
C PHE A 52 12.33 3.59 6.75
N GLN A 53 13.23 4.55 6.50
CA GLN A 53 12.87 5.95 6.29
C GLN A 53 12.16 6.18 4.95
N ASP A 54 12.58 5.50 3.88
CA ASP A 54 11.90 5.58 2.58
C ASP A 54 10.50 4.95 2.67
N CYS A 55 10.37 3.82 3.36
CA CYS A 55 9.07 3.21 3.64
C CYS A 55 8.17 4.15 4.43
N LEU A 56 8.68 4.75 5.50
CA LEU A 56 7.93 5.66 6.35
C LEU A 56 7.49 6.92 5.58
N GLU A 57 8.36 7.52 4.77
CA GLU A 57 8.00 8.68 3.96
C GLU A 57 7.00 8.33 2.86
N THR A 58 7.16 7.17 2.21
CA THR A 58 6.17 6.71 1.20
C THR A 58 4.80 6.46 1.82
N CYS A 59 4.74 5.93 3.05
CA CYS A 59 3.48 5.83 3.78
C CYS A 59 2.87 7.22 4.04
N ARG A 60 3.69 8.22 4.39
CA ARG A 60 3.23 9.60 4.57
C ARG A 60 2.76 10.23 3.27
N GLU A 61 3.40 9.94 2.13
CA GLU A 61 2.93 10.36 0.79
C GLU A 61 1.52 9.82 0.52
N LEU A 62 1.32 8.51 0.71
CA LEU A 62 0.00 7.87 0.54
C LEU A 62 -1.04 8.40 1.52
N ASN A 63 -0.65 8.74 2.74
CA ASN A 63 -1.54 9.35 3.72
C ASN A 63 -1.96 10.76 3.32
N ARG A 64 -1.02 11.60 2.86
CA ARG A 64 -1.31 12.93 2.31
C ARG A 64 -2.22 12.86 1.07
N ALA A 65 -2.09 11.81 0.27
CA ALA A 65 -2.98 11.53 -0.87
C ALA A 65 -4.37 11.00 -0.45
N GLY A 66 -4.58 10.69 0.83
CA GLY A 66 -5.84 10.13 1.34
C GLY A 66 -6.10 8.68 0.92
N LEU A 67 -5.08 7.97 0.41
CA LEU A 67 -5.20 6.58 -0.05
C LEU A 67 -5.02 5.58 1.09
N ILE A 68 -4.23 5.95 2.10
CA ILE A 68 -4.12 5.22 3.37
C ILE A 68 -4.35 6.16 4.55
N ASP A 69 -4.87 5.62 5.64
CA ASP A 69 -4.94 6.30 6.92
C ASP A 69 -3.79 5.86 7.82
N CYS A 70 -3.23 6.78 8.59
CA CYS A 70 -2.07 6.55 9.45
C CYS A 70 -2.28 7.25 10.79
N LEU A 71 -2.25 6.46 11.87
CA LEU A 71 -2.15 6.96 13.23
C LEU A 71 -0.67 7.05 13.62
N TYR A 72 -0.24 8.25 13.99
CA TYR A 72 1.15 8.52 14.34
C TYR A 72 1.40 8.52 15.84
N GLY A 73 2.61 8.11 16.25
CA GLY A 73 3.14 8.33 17.60
C GLY A 73 4.66 8.14 17.60
N ASP A 74 5.36 8.94 18.41
CA ASP A 74 6.82 9.00 18.48
C ASP A 74 7.53 9.12 17.11
N GLY A 75 6.88 9.81 16.15
CA GLY A 75 7.40 10.02 14.79
C GLY A 75 7.21 8.85 13.84
N GLU A 76 6.70 7.71 14.29
CA GLU A 76 6.40 6.51 13.49
C GLU A 76 4.88 6.33 13.31
N ILE A 77 4.50 5.36 12.45
CA ILE A 77 3.10 4.96 12.27
C ILE A 77 2.81 3.81 13.22
N ILE A 78 1.85 3.96 14.12
CA ILE A 78 1.43 2.91 15.06
C ILE A 78 0.37 2.01 14.42
N ILE A 79 -0.56 2.58 13.66
CA ILE A 79 -1.62 1.85 12.96
C ILE A 79 -1.80 2.47 11.58
N SER A 80 -1.91 1.62 10.56
CA SER A 80 -2.24 2.03 9.20
C SER A 80 -3.38 1.19 8.62
N SER A 81 -4.12 1.79 7.69
CA SER A 81 -5.13 1.07 6.91
C SER A 81 -5.38 1.69 5.54
N ILE A 82 -5.80 0.89 4.55
CA ILE A 82 -6.26 1.44 3.27
C ILE A 82 -7.63 2.12 3.45
N THR A 83 -7.79 3.33 2.93
CA THR A 83 -9.06 4.06 3.00
C THR A 83 -10.05 3.51 1.96
N ASP A 84 -11.33 3.84 2.10
CA ASP A 84 -12.30 3.55 1.04
C ASP A 84 -11.91 4.23 -0.28
N GLN A 85 -11.33 5.44 -0.21
CA GLN A 85 -10.84 6.15 -1.37
C GLN A 85 -9.65 5.43 -2.02
N GLY A 86 -8.73 4.87 -1.23
CA GLY A 86 -7.64 4.02 -1.71
C GLY A 86 -8.15 2.76 -2.40
N ILE A 87 -9.16 2.10 -1.82
CA ILE A 87 -9.81 0.94 -2.45
C ILE A 87 -10.47 1.33 -3.77
N ILE A 88 -11.25 2.40 -3.81
CA ILE A 88 -11.92 2.88 -5.03
C ILE A 88 -10.90 3.21 -6.12
N TYR A 89 -9.81 3.89 -5.76
CA TYR A 89 -8.71 4.19 -6.67
C TYR A 89 -8.13 2.92 -7.30
N MET A 90 -7.84 1.90 -6.49
CA MET A 90 -7.25 0.65 -6.96
C MET A 90 -8.25 -0.22 -7.73
N GLU A 91 -9.54 -0.22 -7.35
CA GLU A 91 -10.61 -0.87 -8.09
C GLU A 91 -10.80 -0.25 -9.48
N GLY A 92 -10.68 1.07 -9.60
CA GLY A 92 -10.72 1.75 -10.89
C GLY A 92 -9.54 1.39 -11.81
N ARG A 93 -8.39 1.01 -11.24
CA ARG A 93 -7.18 0.64 -12.00
C ARG A 93 -7.15 -0.84 -12.40
N PHE A 94 -7.60 -1.72 -11.52
CA PHE A 94 -7.37 -3.16 -11.66
C PHE A 94 -8.64 -4.00 -11.54
N SER A 95 -9.82 -3.42 -11.28
CA SER A 95 -11.10 -4.15 -11.15
C SER A 95 -11.04 -5.36 -10.20
N ARG A 96 -10.24 -5.28 -9.12
CA ARG A 96 -9.92 -6.38 -8.18
C ARG A 96 -9.22 -7.61 -8.79
N ASN A 97 -8.60 -7.48 -9.96
CA ASN A 97 -7.86 -8.56 -10.60
C ASN A 97 -6.42 -8.61 -10.06
N VAL A 98 -6.17 -9.54 -9.12
CA VAL A 98 -4.86 -9.73 -8.48
C VAL A 98 -3.74 -10.03 -9.49
N SER A 99 -4.02 -10.78 -10.56
CA SER A 99 -3.02 -11.07 -11.60
C SER A 99 -2.55 -9.79 -12.29
N SER A 100 -3.48 -8.88 -12.61
CA SER A 100 -3.13 -7.59 -13.22
C SER A 100 -2.30 -6.69 -12.30
N ILE A 101 -2.55 -6.75 -10.99
CA ILE A 101 -1.76 -6.03 -9.98
C ILE A 101 -0.33 -6.59 -9.94
N LEU A 102 -0.17 -7.92 -9.95
CA LEU A 102 1.13 -8.57 -9.94
C LEU A 102 1.96 -8.23 -11.18
N ASP A 103 1.34 -8.20 -12.35
CA ASP A 103 2.02 -7.84 -13.59
C ASP A 103 2.46 -6.37 -13.58
N HIS A 104 1.62 -5.46 -13.04
CA HIS A 104 1.98 -4.06 -12.85
C HIS A 104 3.16 -3.90 -11.87
N ILE A 105 3.16 -4.63 -10.75
CA ILE A 105 4.27 -4.60 -9.78
C ILE A 105 5.59 -5.05 -10.43
N LYS A 106 5.58 -6.08 -11.30
CA LYS A 106 6.79 -6.51 -12.03
C LYS A 106 7.33 -5.36 -12.89
N THR A 107 6.46 -4.68 -13.63
CA THR A 107 6.86 -3.53 -14.46
C THR A 107 7.44 -2.39 -13.62
N ILE A 108 6.88 -2.08 -12.44
CA ILE A 108 7.44 -1.06 -11.55
C ILE A 108 8.78 -1.51 -10.97
N LYS A 109 8.94 -2.79 -10.61
CA LYS A 109 10.16 -3.34 -10.03
C LYS A 109 11.38 -3.15 -10.94
N ASP A 110 11.17 -3.27 -12.25
CA ASP A 110 12.22 -2.99 -13.25
C ASP A 110 12.57 -1.49 -13.35
N LEU A 111 11.70 -0.61 -12.85
CA LEU A 111 11.81 0.85 -12.90
C LEU A 111 12.18 1.49 -11.56
N VAL A 112 12.12 0.74 -10.46
CA VAL A 112 12.47 1.17 -9.10
C VAL A 112 13.55 0.21 -8.58
N PRO A 113 14.82 0.63 -8.51
CA PRO A 113 15.96 -0.25 -8.24
C PRO A 113 15.95 -0.92 -6.86
N PHE A 114 14.99 -0.58 -5.99
CA PHE A 114 14.92 -1.02 -4.60
C PHE A 114 13.70 -1.90 -4.27
N VAL A 115 12.84 -2.27 -5.22
CA VAL A 115 11.69 -3.20 -4.98
C VAL A 115 12.11 -4.67 -5.10
#